data_AF-A0A7C7L4Z4-F1
#
_entry.id   AF-A0A7C7L4Z4-F1
#
_cell.length_a   1.000
_cell.length_b   1.000
_cell.length_c   1.000
_cell.angle_alpha   90.00
_cell.angle_beta   90.00
_cell.angle_gamma   90.00
#
_symmetry.space_group_name_H-M   'P 1'
#
loop_
_entity.id
_entity.type
_entity.pdbx_description
1 polymer ?
#
loop_
_entity_poly.entity_id
_entity_poly.type
_entity_poly.pdbx_seq_one_letter_code
_entity_poly.pdbx_strand_id
1 'polypeptide(L)'
;MRWEIRLREGHIDALHDGRLALEGLEISGEGLKFSLEPYGRPYPVPSPGGGLKVHILRLVPEGTGPEDVLLEVSCGPRRLALRLYPKEPFKFELSGVVRWGREPYLCRTEPGRFGDVVQAALGPADSLLCDSIFDKWDDRLLKLSSWGEVSLKALPDGPSFLVEAVLSTRFGTTPDLLAAEVAEHFISEGMSMPHYKPYHRVHHPLPPSGWCSWYCYGKGITEEDMVANADWL
;
A
#
# COMPACT_ATOMS: atom_id res chain seq x y z
N MET A 1 8.06 14.87 4.30
CA MET A 1 7.06 13.80 4.43
C MET A 1 7.71 12.64 5.17
N ARG A 2 7.04 12.04 6.16
CA ARG A 2 7.62 10.89 6.88
C ARG A 2 6.58 9.98 7.52
N TRP A 3 6.98 8.72 7.64
CA TRP A 3 6.32 7.74 8.48
C TRP A 3 6.64 7.97 9.95
N GLU A 4 5.62 7.78 10.79
CA GLU A 4 5.71 7.72 12.24
C GLU A 4 4.83 6.58 12.73
N ILE A 5 5.20 5.92 13.83
CA ILE A 5 4.35 4.92 14.46
C ILE A 5 3.94 5.33 15.88
N ARG A 6 2.78 4.83 16.29
CA ARG A 6 2.28 4.86 17.66
C ARG A 6 1.92 3.43 18.05
N LEU A 7 2.22 3.08 19.29
CA LEU A 7 1.73 1.84 19.88
C LEU A 7 0.47 2.15 20.68
N ARG A 8 -0.58 1.37 20.43
CA ARG A 8 -1.84 1.47 21.13
C ARG A 8 -2.31 0.07 21.48
N GLU A 9 -2.42 -0.22 22.76
CA GLU A 9 -2.97 -1.49 23.26
C GLU A 9 -2.28 -2.74 22.65
N GLY A 10 -0.98 -2.66 22.37
CA GLY A 10 -0.22 -3.77 21.77
C GLY A 10 -0.26 -3.83 20.23
N HIS A 11 -0.90 -2.87 19.57
CA HIS A 11 -0.98 -2.76 18.10
C HIS A 11 -0.17 -1.57 17.58
N ILE A 12 0.19 -1.61 16.28
CA ILE A 12 0.84 -0.48 15.59
C ILE A 12 -0.19 0.34 14.82
N ASP A 13 -0.25 1.63 15.11
CA ASP A 13 -0.81 2.65 14.22
C ASP A 13 0.36 3.34 13.49
N ALA A 14 0.32 3.39 12.17
CA ALA A 14 1.29 4.12 11.36
C ALA A 14 0.65 5.34 10.70
N LEU A 15 1.31 6.48 10.87
CA LEU A 15 0.92 7.75 10.27
C LEU A 15 1.92 8.11 9.18
N HIS A 16 1.41 8.60 8.05
CA HIS A 16 2.19 9.27 7.02
C HIS A 16 1.78 10.73 6.98
N ASP A 17 2.73 11.63 7.19
CA ASP A 17 2.49 13.08 7.24
C ASP A 17 1.44 13.50 8.28
N GLY A 18 1.44 12.81 9.42
CA GLY A 18 0.51 13.05 10.52
C GLY A 18 -0.91 12.54 10.27
N ARG A 19 -1.19 11.93 9.11
CA ARG A 19 -2.47 11.27 8.81
C ARG A 19 -2.34 9.77 9.05
N LEU A 20 -3.33 9.19 9.72
CA LEU A 20 -3.38 7.75 9.95
C LEU A 20 -3.50 7.02 8.61
N ALA A 21 -2.53 6.16 8.31
CA ALA A 21 -2.46 5.42 7.06
C ALA A 21 -2.60 3.90 7.27
N LEU A 22 -2.03 3.38 8.36
CA LEU A 22 -2.24 2.00 8.82
C LEU A 22 -2.76 2.05 10.25
N GLU A 23 -3.88 1.41 10.51
CA GLU A 23 -4.59 1.42 11.77
C GLU A 23 -4.67 0.01 12.34
N GLY A 24 -4.32 -0.12 13.62
CA GLY A 24 -4.52 -1.34 14.40
C GLY A 24 -3.81 -2.56 13.82
N LEU A 25 -2.56 -2.42 13.37
CA LEU A 25 -1.80 -3.57 12.87
C LEU A 25 -1.57 -4.55 14.02
N GLU A 26 -2.22 -5.71 13.94
CA GLU A 26 -2.11 -6.84 14.84
C GLU A 26 -1.19 -7.90 14.23
N ILE A 27 -0.35 -8.53 15.05
CA ILE A 27 0.47 -9.67 14.65
C ILE A 27 0.00 -10.90 15.40
N SER A 28 -0.20 -11.97 14.65
CA SER A 28 -0.57 -13.30 15.13
C SER A 28 0.26 -14.35 14.41
N GLY A 29 0.02 -15.62 14.72
CA GLY A 29 0.61 -16.74 13.99
C GLY A 29 0.35 -18.07 14.67
N GLU A 30 0.06 -19.10 13.88
CA GLU A 30 -0.19 -20.47 14.38
C GLU A 30 -1.25 -20.55 15.51
N GLY A 31 -2.26 -19.68 15.45
CA GLY A 31 -3.33 -19.60 16.46
C GLY A 31 -2.98 -18.79 17.71
N LEU A 32 -1.80 -18.18 17.77
CA LEU A 32 -1.33 -17.33 18.85
C LEU A 32 -1.40 -15.85 18.46
N LYS A 33 -1.80 -14.99 19.41
CA LYS A 33 -1.74 -13.52 19.27
C LYS A 33 -0.48 -12.98 19.94
N PHE A 34 0.06 -11.90 19.40
CA PHE A 34 1.20 -11.20 19.98
C PHE A 34 0.84 -9.75 20.30
N SER A 35 1.09 -9.35 21.54
CA SER A 35 1.08 -7.95 21.95
C SER A 35 2.46 -7.33 21.71
N LEU A 36 2.49 -6.09 21.23
CA LEU A 36 3.73 -5.38 20.91
C LEU A 36 4.16 -4.44 22.03
N GLU A 37 5.37 -4.65 22.53
CA GLU A 37 5.97 -3.83 23.58
C GLU A 37 7.24 -3.12 23.09
N PRO A 38 7.48 -1.86 23.47
CA PRO A 38 8.75 -1.18 23.18
C PRO A 38 9.95 -1.94 23.75
N TYR A 39 10.96 -2.19 22.93
CA TYR A 39 12.25 -2.73 23.35
C TYR A 39 13.34 -1.67 23.19
N GLY A 40 13.49 -0.84 24.21
CA GLY A 40 14.43 0.29 24.21
C GLY A 40 13.86 1.57 23.61
N ARG A 41 14.73 2.58 23.44
CA ARG A 41 14.33 3.88 22.86
C ARG A 41 14.49 3.88 21.35
N PRO A 42 13.56 4.47 20.59
CA PRO A 42 13.73 4.65 19.15
C PRO A 42 14.99 5.46 18.85
N TYR A 43 15.70 5.11 17.78
CA TYR A 43 16.96 5.75 17.40
C TYR A 43 16.97 6.16 15.92
N PRO A 44 17.63 7.28 15.58
CA PRO A 44 17.81 7.68 14.20
C PRO A 44 18.93 6.88 13.54
N VAL A 45 18.76 6.55 12.27
CA VAL A 45 19.77 5.95 11.41
C VAL A 45 19.95 6.86 10.19
N PRO A 46 21.16 7.39 9.95
CA PRO A 46 21.44 8.18 8.75
C PRO A 46 21.24 7.32 7.48
N SER A 47 20.63 7.91 6.46
CA SER A 47 20.43 7.26 5.15
C SER A 47 20.51 8.32 4.04
N PRO A 48 21.04 7.96 2.85
CA PRO A 48 21.16 8.88 1.71
C PRO A 48 19.84 9.55 1.29
N GLY A 49 18.69 8.93 1.58
CA GLY A 49 17.35 9.39 1.20
C GLY A 49 16.61 10.21 2.24
N GLY A 50 17.29 10.68 3.30
CA GLY A 50 16.65 11.25 4.49
C GLY A 50 16.64 10.20 5.61
N GLY A 51 17.19 10.57 6.77
CA GLY A 51 17.38 9.64 7.89
C GLY A 51 16.09 8.90 8.26
N LEU A 52 16.24 7.66 8.71
CA LEU A 52 15.15 6.81 9.16
C LEU A 52 15.12 6.75 10.69
N LYS A 53 13.93 6.64 11.26
CA LYS A 53 13.74 6.40 12.69
C LYS A 53 13.38 4.94 12.89
N VAL A 54 14.18 4.24 13.70
CA VAL A 54 13.97 2.82 13.98
C VAL A 54 13.35 2.65 15.35
N HIS A 55 12.32 1.81 15.42
CA HIS A 55 11.72 1.31 16.64
C HIS A 55 11.99 -0.19 16.73
N ILE A 56 12.41 -0.67 17.90
CA ILE A 56 12.50 -2.12 18.14
C ILE A 56 11.37 -2.47 19.10
N LEU A 57 10.59 -3.47 18.73
CA LEU A 57 9.44 -3.97 19.49
C LEU A 57 9.68 -5.44 19.83
N ARG A 58 9.23 -5.85 21.00
CA ARG A 58 9.13 -7.26 21.38
C ARG A 58 7.73 -7.75 21.08
N LEU A 59 7.62 -8.92 20.47
CA LEU A 59 6.36 -9.65 20.34
C LEU A 59 6.19 -10.50 21.59
N VAL A 60 5.20 -10.17 22.41
CA VAL A 60 4.86 -10.88 23.65
C VAL A 60 3.68 -11.79 23.37
N PRO A 61 3.85 -13.12 23.44
CA PRO A 61 2.78 -14.06 23.14
C PRO A 61 1.67 -14.02 24.20
N GLU A 62 0.41 -14.01 23.77
CA GLU A 62 -0.76 -14.18 24.65
C GLU A 62 -0.99 -15.66 24.98
N GLY A 63 0.00 -16.31 25.59
CA GLY A 63 0.00 -17.73 25.90
C GLY A 63 1.40 -18.34 25.82
N THR A 64 1.48 -19.67 25.69
CA THR A 64 2.75 -20.36 25.47
C THR A 64 3.16 -20.22 24.01
N GLY A 65 4.27 -19.53 23.75
CA GLY A 65 4.80 -19.31 22.41
C GLY A 65 6.22 -18.75 22.43
N PRO A 66 6.74 -18.31 21.27
CA PRO A 66 8.09 -17.77 21.19
C PRO A 66 8.15 -16.39 21.89
N GLU A 67 9.03 -16.25 22.88
CA GLU A 67 9.14 -15.03 23.72
C GLU A 67 10.24 -14.07 23.25
N ASP A 68 11.09 -14.53 22.34
CA ASP A 68 12.31 -13.87 21.90
C ASP A 68 12.28 -13.52 20.41
N VAL A 69 11.11 -13.07 19.96
CA VAL A 69 10.89 -12.48 18.64
C VAL A 69 10.92 -10.96 18.75
N LEU A 70 11.80 -10.33 17.97
CA LEU A 70 11.86 -8.88 17.83
C LEU A 70 11.29 -8.46 16.48
N LEU A 71 10.65 -7.30 16.48
CA LEU A 71 10.18 -6.60 15.29
C LEU A 71 10.88 -5.24 15.21
N GLU A 72 11.65 -5.04 14.15
CA GLU A 72 12.18 -3.73 13.79
C GLU A 72 11.14 -3.01 12.94
N VAL A 73 10.76 -1.80 13.34
CA VAL A 73 9.93 -0.90 12.55
C VAL A 73 10.77 0.27 12.06
N SER A 74 11.12 0.23 10.79
CA SER A 74 11.92 1.26 10.11
C SER A 74 11.00 2.31 9.48
N CYS A 75 11.01 3.54 10.02
CA CYS A 75 10.19 4.66 9.56
C CYS A 75 11.04 5.66 8.76
N GLY A 76 10.94 5.62 7.44
CA GLY A 76 11.59 6.55 6.53
C GLY A 76 10.64 7.64 5.98
N PRO A 77 11.13 8.50 5.07
CA PRO A 77 10.31 9.55 4.46
C PRO A 77 9.21 9.00 3.54
N ARG A 78 9.53 7.94 2.78
CA ARG A 78 8.61 7.30 1.82
C ARG A 78 8.28 5.85 2.16
N ARG A 79 9.09 5.18 2.98
CA ARG A 79 8.92 3.76 3.29
C ARG A 79 8.79 3.51 4.78
N LEU A 80 7.81 2.70 5.16
CA LEU A 80 7.70 2.00 6.43
C LEU A 80 8.03 0.53 6.18
N ALA A 81 8.81 -0.10 7.05
CA ALA A 81 9.06 -1.55 6.98
C ALA A 81 8.98 -2.18 8.37
N LEU A 82 8.27 -3.30 8.47
CA LEU A 82 8.08 -4.13 9.66
C LEU A 82 8.88 -5.42 9.45
N ARG A 83 10.06 -5.53 10.08
CA ARG A 83 11.02 -6.64 9.90
C ARG A 83 11.09 -7.54 11.11
N LEU A 84 10.90 -8.83 10.88
CA LEU A 84 11.00 -9.83 11.94
C LEU A 84 12.44 -10.32 12.12
N TYR A 85 12.81 -10.54 13.38
CA TYR A 85 14.05 -11.18 13.81
C TYR A 85 13.72 -12.45 14.62
N PRO A 86 13.23 -13.50 13.94
CA PRO A 86 12.89 -14.76 14.59
C PRO A 86 14.16 -15.58 14.83
N LYS A 87 14.26 -16.23 15.98
CA LYS A 87 15.34 -17.20 16.24
C LYS A 87 15.00 -18.61 15.76
N GLU A 88 13.71 -18.91 15.67
CA GLU A 88 13.20 -20.20 15.20
C GLU A 88 12.20 -19.98 14.06
N PRO A 89 12.04 -20.94 13.14
CA PRO A 89 11.01 -20.87 12.11
C PRO A 89 9.61 -20.75 12.72
N PHE A 90 8.84 -19.76 12.27
CA PHE A 90 7.48 -19.54 12.73
C PHE A 90 6.66 -18.87 11.62
N LYS A 91 5.37 -19.22 11.52
CA LYS A 91 4.45 -18.57 10.59
C LYS A 91 3.78 -17.38 11.25
N PHE A 92 4.13 -16.17 10.80
CA PHE A 92 3.50 -14.92 11.24
C PHE A 92 2.42 -14.48 10.27
N GLU A 93 1.39 -13.87 10.84
CA GLU A 93 0.26 -13.27 10.16
C GLU A 93 0.11 -11.85 10.69
N LEU A 94 -0.18 -10.90 9.81
CA LEU A 94 -0.45 -9.51 10.16
C LEU A 94 -1.76 -9.11 9.54
N SER A 95 -2.61 -8.42 10.31
CA SER A 95 -3.83 -7.83 9.80
C SER A 95 -4.03 -6.42 10.35
N GLY A 96 -4.73 -5.58 9.59
CA GLY A 96 -5.09 -4.23 10.03
C GLY A 96 -5.81 -3.45 8.93
N VAL A 97 -6.11 -2.19 9.20
CA VAL A 97 -6.88 -1.34 8.28
C VAL A 97 -5.98 -0.29 7.65
N VAL A 98 -6.09 -0.15 6.33
CA VAL A 98 -5.41 0.88 5.55
C VAL A 98 -6.40 2.00 5.23
N ARG A 99 -5.97 3.24 5.44
CA ARG A 99 -6.71 4.46 5.07
C ARG A 99 -5.79 5.32 4.20
N TRP A 100 -6.28 5.79 3.07
CA TRP A 100 -5.43 6.53 2.14
C TRP A 100 -6.19 7.62 1.40
N GLY A 101 -5.59 8.80 1.29
CA GLY A 101 -6.11 9.88 0.45
C GLY A 101 -7.55 10.31 0.76
N ARG A 102 -8.21 10.87 -0.25
CA ARG A 102 -9.58 11.42 -0.19
C ARG A 102 -10.58 10.52 -0.91
N GLU A 103 -10.20 9.97 -2.04
CA GLU A 103 -10.99 9.05 -2.86
C GLU A 103 -10.07 7.92 -3.34
N PRO A 104 -9.66 7.04 -2.41
CA PRO A 104 -8.72 5.96 -2.72
C PRO A 104 -9.37 4.86 -3.53
N TYR A 105 -8.56 4.17 -4.32
CA TYR A 105 -8.98 2.96 -5.03
C TYR A 105 -7.86 1.93 -5.08
N LEU A 106 -8.26 0.66 -4.96
CA LEU A 106 -7.36 -0.47 -5.15
C LEU A 106 -6.86 -0.51 -6.59
N CYS A 107 -5.57 -0.73 -6.73
CA CYS A 107 -4.91 -0.84 -8.01
C CYS A 107 -3.76 -1.82 -7.95
N ARG A 108 -3.21 -2.10 -9.13
CA ARG A 108 -2.06 -2.97 -9.33
C ARG A 108 -1.00 -2.16 -10.03
N THR A 109 0.22 -2.15 -9.50
CA THR A 109 1.34 -1.42 -10.10
C THR A 109 2.37 -2.32 -10.74
N GLU A 110 2.41 -3.61 -10.40
CA GLU A 110 3.34 -4.55 -11.03
C GLU A 110 2.66 -5.47 -12.07
N PRO A 111 2.99 -5.36 -13.36
CA PRO A 111 2.45 -6.23 -14.41
C PRO A 111 2.97 -7.68 -14.35
N GLY A 112 3.99 -7.98 -13.54
CA GLY A 112 4.69 -9.27 -13.56
C GLY A 112 3.91 -10.46 -12.96
N ARG A 113 3.10 -10.24 -11.92
CA ARG A 113 2.39 -11.33 -11.22
C ARG A 113 1.02 -11.57 -11.88
N PHE A 114 0.91 -12.59 -12.72
CA PHE A 114 -0.30 -12.87 -13.53
C PHE A 114 -0.54 -11.80 -14.62
N GLY A 115 0.45 -11.60 -15.49
CA GLY A 115 0.42 -10.60 -16.58
C GLY A 115 -0.60 -10.88 -17.68
N ASP A 116 -1.16 -12.09 -17.71
CA ASP A 116 -2.23 -12.53 -18.59
C ASP A 116 -3.64 -12.22 -18.05
N VAL A 117 -3.75 -11.76 -16.80
CA VAL A 117 -5.03 -11.41 -16.18
C VAL A 117 -5.32 -9.91 -16.34
N VAL A 118 -6.40 -9.60 -17.04
CA VAL A 118 -6.95 -8.23 -17.14
C VAL A 118 -7.96 -8.02 -16.02
N GLN A 119 -7.72 -7.03 -15.16
CA GLN A 119 -8.66 -6.63 -14.12
C GLN A 119 -9.60 -5.56 -14.66
N ALA A 120 -10.90 -5.87 -14.68
CA ALA A 120 -11.97 -4.90 -14.92
C ALA A 120 -12.95 -4.95 -13.74
N ALA A 121 -13.21 -3.81 -13.12
CA ALA A 121 -14.00 -3.69 -11.91
C ALA A 121 -14.97 -2.50 -11.99
N LEU A 122 -16.19 -2.70 -11.48
CA LEU A 122 -17.16 -1.64 -11.24
C LEU A 122 -17.62 -1.71 -9.78
N GLY A 123 -17.33 -0.68 -8.99
CA GLY A 123 -17.60 -0.67 -7.55
C GLY A 123 -16.44 -1.20 -6.70
N PRO A 124 -16.66 -1.53 -5.41
CA PRO A 124 -15.65 -2.10 -4.53
C PRO A 124 -15.39 -3.56 -4.96
N ALA A 125 -14.51 -3.73 -5.94
CA ALA A 125 -14.08 -5.03 -6.40
C ALA A 125 -12.71 -5.36 -5.82
N ASP A 126 -12.63 -6.49 -5.14
CA ASP A 126 -11.38 -7.03 -4.65
C ASP A 126 -10.69 -7.85 -5.73
N SER A 127 -9.37 -7.78 -5.76
CA SER A 127 -8.54 -8.57 -6.65
C SER A 127 -7.30 -9.01 -5.89
N LEU A 128 -6.97 -10.29 -5.98
CA LEU A 128 -5.71 -10.83 -5.43
C LEU A 128 -4.47 -10.22 -6.11
N LEU A 129 -4.67 -9.48 -7.20
CA LEU A 129 -3.61 -8.81 -7.95
C LEU A 129 -3.33 -7.38 -7.44
N CYS A 130 -4.19 -6.83 -6.58
CA CYS A 130 -4.02 -5.49 -6.06
C CYS A 130 -2.90 -5.48 -5.01
N ASP A 131 -1.87 -4.68 -5.27
CA ASP A 131 -0.71 -4.46 -4.40
C ASP A 131 -0.66 -3.03 -3.86
N SER A 132 -1.56 -2.16 -4.32
CA SER A 132 -1.47 -0.72 -4.05
C SER A 132 -2.83 -0.05 -3.93
N ILE A 133 -2.84 1.11 -3.27
CA ILE A 133 -3.97 2.02 -3.15
C ILE A 133 -3.54 3.36 -3.73
N PHE A 134 -4.27 3.85 -4.74
CA PHE A 134 -3.98 5.13 -5.39
C PHE A 134 -5.06 6.15 -5.02
N ASP A 135 -4.66 7.39 -4.75
CA ASP A 135 -5.55 8.54 -4.63
C ASP A 135 -5.27 9.53 -5.76
N LYS A 136 -6.30 9.80 -6.56
CA LYS A 136 -6.22 10.69 -7.73
C LYS A 136 -6.05 12.16 -7.36
N TRP A 137 -6.53 12.58 -6.19
CA TRP A 137 -6.61 13.99 -5.83
C TRP A 137 -5.24 14.53 -5.46
N ASP A 138 -4.48 13.74 -4.72
CA ASP A 138 -3.13 14.09 -4.30
C ASP A 138 -2.04 13.48 -5.23
N ASP A 139 -2.43 12.72 -6.26
CA ASP A 139 -1.53 11.97 -7.15
C ASP A 139 -0.53 11.10 -6.38
N ARG A 140 -1.07 10.35 -5.41
CA ARG A 140 -0.28 9.57 -4.44
C ARG A 140 -0.67 8.11 -4.41
N LEU A 141 0.34 7.26 -4.53
CA LEU A 141 0.22 5.81 -4.42
C LEU A 141 0.81 5.31 -3.10
N LEU A 142 0.08 4.43 -2.42
CA LEU A 142 0.58 3.59 -1.34
C LEU A 142 0.71 2.16 -1.86
N LYS A 143 1.94 1.69 -2.01
CA LYS A 143 2.25 0.30 -2.36
C LYS A 143 2.51 -0.52 -1.10
N LEU A 144 1.91 -1.70 -1.03
CA LEU A 144 2.08 -2.63 0.07
C LEU A 144 2.74 -3.91 -0.44
N SER A 145 3.73 -4.40 0.30
CA SER A 145 4.49 -5.59 -0.06
C SER A 145 4.83 -6.41 1.18
N SER A 146 5.01 -7.71 1.00
CA SER A 146 5.58 -8.61 2.01
C SER A 146 6.62 -9.48 1.32
N TRP A 147 7.60 -9.98 2.07
CA TRP A 147 8.45 -11.06 1.57
C TRP A 147 7.66 -12.37 1.45
N GLY A 148 6.56 -12.52 2.20
CA GLY A 148 5.61 -13.60 2.04
C GLY A 148 4.47 -13.22 1.10
N GLU A 149 3.25 -13.47 1.54
CA GLU A 149 2.03 -13.08 0.83
C GLU A 149 1.45 -11.81 1.46
N VAL A 150 0.87 -10.95 0.63
CA VAL A 150 0.09 -9.80 1.06
C VAL A 150 -1.17 -9.71 0.21
N SER A 151 -2.28 -9.33 0.82
CA SER A 151 -3.55 -9.09 0.14
C SER A 151 -4.22 -7.83 0.65
N LEU A 152 -5.00 -7.21 -0.25
CA LEU A 152 -5.79 -6.02 0.03
C LEU A 152 -7.23 -6.26 -0.37
N LYS A 153 -8.16 -5.85 0.50
CA LYS A 153 -9.60 -5.97 0.27
C LYS A 153 -10.28 -4.66 0.65
N ALA A 154 -11.18 -4.16 -0.19
CA ALA A 154 -11.99 -3.00 0.11
C ALA A 154 -13.00 -3.34 1.22
N LEU A 155 -13.11 -2.45 2.20
CA LEU A 155 -14.14 -2.57 3.22
C LEU A 155 -15.46 -1.95 2.73
N PRO A 156 -16.62 -2.37 3.29
CA PRO A 156 -17.94 -1.90 2.83
C PRO A 156 -18.17 -0.40 2.97
N ASP A 157 -17.38 0.31 3.78
CA ASP A 157 -17.47 1.75 3.95
C ASP A 157 -16.97 2.52 2.72
N GLY A 158 -16.11 1.90 1.89
CA GLY A 158 -15.59 2.44 0.64
C GLY A 158 -14.14 2.97 0.72
N PRO A 159 -13.79 3.89 1.63
CA PRO A 159 -12.45 4.50 1.66
C PRO A 159 -11.43 3.71 2.49
N SER A 160 -11.83 2.61 3.13
CA SER A 160 -10.95 1.80 3.97
C SER A 160 -10.67 0.44 3.33
N PHE A 161 -9.50 -0.13 3.63
CA PHE A 161 -9.07 -1.41 3.08
C PHE A 161 -8.52 -2.30 4.17
N LEU A 162 -8.86 -3.58 4.18
CA LEU A 162 -8.20 -4.59 5.00
C LEU A 162 -6.87 -4.95 4.32
N VAL A 163 -5.78 -4.93 5.09
CA VAL A 163 -4.50 -5.53 4.70
C VAL A 163 -4.29 -6.79 5.50
N GLU A 164 -3.89 -7.87 4.82
CA GLU A 164 -3.49 -9.13 5.43
C GLU A 164 -2.15 -9.55 4.84
N ALA A 165 -1.17 -9.86 5.68
CA ALA A 165 0.13 -10.38 5.27
C ALA A 165 0.45 -11.67 6.00
N VAL A 166 1.05 -12.63 5.29
CA VAL A 166 1.42 -13.95 5.83
C VAL A 166 2.86 -14.25 5.46
N LEU A 167 3.66 -14.61 6.45
CA LEU A 167 5.09 -14.85 6.27
C LEU A 167 5.58 -16.02 7.11
N SER A 168 6.12 -17.04 6.46
CA SER A 168 6.86 -18.11 7.12
C SER A 168 8.34 -17.77 7.17
N THR A 169 8.88 -17.61 8.38
CA THR A 169 10.26 -17.19 8.58
C THR A 169 11.22 -18.37 8.51
N ARG A 170 12.50 -18.07 8.26
CA ARG A 170 13.59 -19.05 8.29
C ARG A 170 14.75 -18.47 9.09
N PHE A 171 15.51 -19.33 9.75
CA PHE A 171 16.70 -18.89 10.46
C PHE A 171 17.69 -18.20 9.51
N GLY A 172 18.27 -17.09 9.96
CA GLY A 172 19.28 -16.34 9.21
C GLY A 172 18.73 -15.35 8.18
N THR A 173 17.42 -15.13 8.10
CA THR A 173 16.82 -14.05 7.29
C THR A 173 16.17 -12.99 8.17
N THR A 174 16.08 -11.76 7.66
CA THR A 174 15.40 -10.62 8.34
C THR A 174 14.27 -10.09 7.47
N PRO A 175 13.16 -10.84 7.36
CA PRO A 175 12.14 -10.53 6.39
C PRO A 175 11.20 -9.39 6.75
N ASP A 176 10.87 -8.57 5.76
CA ASP A 176 9.77 -7.61 5.82
C ASP A 176 8.45 -8.40 5.88
N LEU A 177 7.82 -8.44 7.06
CA LEU A 177 6.46 -8.93 7.25
C LEU A 177 5.47 -8.07 6.46
N LEU A 178 5.66 -6.75 6.54
CA LEU A 178 4.95 -5.76 5.74
C LEU A 178 5.88 -4.59 5.45
N ALA A 179 5.87 -4.09 4.22
CA ALA A 179 6.44 -2.81 3.86
C ALA A 179 5.41 -1.96 3.12
N ALA A 180 5.37 -0.67 3.47
CA ALA A 180 4.47 0.32 2.90
C ALA A 180 5.29 1.46 2.27
N GLU A 181 5.16 1.64 0.97
CA GLU A 181 5.93 2.59 0.18
C GLU A 181 5.02 3.64 -0.46
N VAL A 182 5.41 4.90 -0.34
CA VAL A 182 4.67 6.04 -0.88
C VAL A 182 5.38 6.53 -2.15
N ALA A 183 4.66 6.54 -3.26
CA ALA A 183 5.05 7.24 -4.48
C ALA A 183 4.19 8.49 -4.64
N GLU A 184 4.85 9.64 -4.57
CA GLU A 184 4.27 10.95 -4.91
C GLU A 184 4.33 11.16 -6.42
N HIS A 185 3.43 11.97 -6.97
CA HIS A 185 3.38 12.30 -8.40
C HIS A 185 3.32 11.05 -9.29
N PHE A 186 2.57 10.03 -8.85
CA PHE A 186 2.58 8.71 -9.47
C PHE A 186 2.18 8.74 -10.94
N ILE A 187 1.09 9.44 -11.29
CA ILE A 187 0.63 9.57 -12.66
C ILE A 187 1.41 10.65 -13.41
N SER A 188 1.55 11.83 -12.80
CA SER A 188 2.13 13.00 -13.47
C SER A 188 3.60 12.80 -13.86
N GLU A 189 4.42 12.28 -12.94
CA GLU A 189 5.84 11.99 -13.16
C GLU A 189 6.06 10.51 -13.45
N GLY A 190 5.58 9.62 -12.56
CA GLY A 190 5.85 8.18 -12.63
C GLY A 190 5.33 7.52 -13.92
N MET A 191 4.16 7.92 -14.39
CA MET A 191 3.56 7.45 -15.64
C MET A 191 3.75 8.44 -16.81
N SER A 192 4.56 9.50 -16.62
CA SER A 192 4.87 10.50 -17.64
C SER A 192 3.65 11.18 -18.27
N MET A 193 2.65 11.52 -17.44
CA MET A 193 1.45 12.27 -17.85
C MET A 193 1.46 13.69 -17.25
N PRO A 194 2.30 14.61 -17.73
CA PRO A 194 2.57 15.90 -17.07
C PRO A 194 1.36 16.84 -16.98
N HIS A 195 0.32 16.60 -17.78
CA HIS A 195 -0.93 17.38 -17.75
C HIS A 195 -2.06 16.69 -16.99
N TYR A 196 -1.74 15.65 -16.20
CA TYR A 196 -2.70 14.95 -15.37
C TYR A 196 -3.46 15.92 -14.47
N LYS A 197 -4.79 15.86 -14.57
CA LYS A 197 -5.72 16.53 -13.66
C LYS A 197 -6.80 15.53 -13.28
N PRO A 198 -7.07 15.31 -11.98
CA PRO A 198 -8.10 14.37 -11.57
C PRO A 198 -9.47 14.81 -12.08
N TYR A 199 -10.21 13.86 -12.64
CA TYR A 199 -11.56 14.12 -13.14
C TYR A 199 -12.54 14.34 -11.97
N HIS A 200 -13.22 15.50 -11.98
CA HIS A 200 -14.11 15.93 -10.91
C HIS A 200 -15.59 15.74 -11.30
N ARG A 201 -16.23 14.72 -10.73
CA ARG A 201 -17.62 14.33 -11.06
C ARG A 201 -18.67 15.40 -10.75
N VAL A 202 -18.43 16.31 -9.80
CA VAL A 202 -19.42 17.36 -9.46
C VAL A 202 -19.70 18.30 -10.64
N HIS A 203 -18.71 18.54 -11.51
CA HIS A 203 -18.90 19.39 -12.68
C HIS A 203 -19.50 18.63 -13.87
N HIS A 204 -19.54 17.30 -13.78
CA HIS A 204 -19.98 16.41 -14.85
C HIS A 204 -20.81 15.25 -14.24
N PRO A 205 -22.04 15.53 -13.80
CA PRO A 205 -22.88 14.57 -13.07
C PRO A 205 -23.35 13.41 -13.95
N LEU A 206 -23.29 13.57 -15.27
CA LEU A 206 -23.61 12.54 -16.25
C LEU A 206 -22.31 11.94 -16.80
N PRO A 207 -22.27 10.62 -17.08
CA PRO A 207 -21.15 10.00 -17.78
C PRO A 207 -20.88 10.74 -19.10
N PRO A 208 -19.62 11.06 -19.42
CA PRO A 208 -19.30 11.69 -20.69
C PRO A 208 -19.70 10.75 -21.83
N SER A 209 -20.34 11.31 -22.85
CA SER A 209 -20.60 10.65 -24.11
C SER A 209 -19.67 11.27 -25.16
N GLY A 210 -19.06 10.45 -26.00
CA GLY A 210 -18.12 10.94 -26.99
C GLY A 210 -17.59 9.83 -27.88
N TRP A 211 -16.68 10.23 -28.77
CA TRP A 211 -15.99 9.35 -29.69
C TRP A 211 -14.54 9.13 -29.22
N CYS A 212 -14.01 7.93 -29.41
CA CYS A 212 -12.66 7.55 -29.02
C CYS A 212 -11.90 7.02 -30.24
N SER A 213 -10.84 7.73 -30.63
CA SER A 213 -10.01 7.40 -31.78
C SER A 213 -9.26 6.07 -31.63
N TRP A 214 -9.02 5.62 -30.39
CA TRP A 214 -8.21 4.43 -30.10
C TRP A 214 -8.70 3.17 -30.82
N TYR A 215 -10.03 2.98 -30.89
CA TYR A 215 -10.62 1.78 -31.50
C TYR A 215 -10.49 1.75 -33.02
N CYS A 216 -10.33 2.91 -33.66
CA CYS A 216 -10.26 3.03 -35.12
C CYS A 216 -8.83 3.20 -35.63
N TYR A 217 -8.01 3.97 -34.92
CA TYR A 217 -6.71 4.44 -35.38
C TYR A 217 -5.53 3.92 -34.55
N GLY A 218 -5.78 3.46 -33.31
CA GLY A 218 -4.73 3.05 -32.38
C GLY A 218 -3.63 4.11 -32.23
N LYS A 219 -2.36 3.69 -32.40
CA LYS A 219 -1.20 4.59 -32.35
C LYS A 219 -0.99 5.42 -33.62
N GLY A 220 -1.72 5.16 -34.70
CA GLY A 220 -1.52 5.81 -36.01
C GLY A 220 -2.34 7.08 -36.22
N ILE A 221 -3.08 7.55 -35.22
CA ILE A 221 -3.91 8.74 -35.31
C ILE A 221 -3.08 10.01 -35.58
N THR A 222 -3.55 10.85 -36.49
CA THR A 222 -2.96 12.17 -36.79
C THR A 222 -3.85 13.32 -36.33
N GLU A 223 -3.30 14.54 -36.33
CA GLU A 223 -4.10 15.76 -36.09
C GLU A 223 -5.18 15.94 -37.15
N GLU A 224 -4.87 15.65 -38.43
CA GLU A 224 -5.83 15.73 -39.54
C GLU A 224 -7.01 14.77 -39.32
N ASP A 225 -6.75 13.54 -38.89
CA ASP A 225 -7.80 12.58 -38.54
C ASP A 225 -8.68 13.10 -37.40
N MET A 226 -8.10 13.74 -36.38
CA MET A 226 -8.85 14.29 -35.25
C MET A 226 -9.75 15.44 -35.68
N VAL A 227 -9.25 16.36 -36.52
CA VAL A 227 -10.04 17.49 -37.05
C VAL A 227 -11.17 16.97 -37.93
N ALA A 228 -10.89 16.05 -38.85
CA ALA A 228 -11.91 15.50 -39.74
C ALA A 228 -13.03 14.76 -38.99
N ASN A 229 -12.69 13.99 -37.95
CA ASN A 229 -13.69 13.33 -37.11
C ASN A 229 -14.46 14.33 -36.23
N ALA A 230 -13.81 15.37 -35.73
CA ALA A 230 -14.47 16.41 -34.95
C ALA A 230 -15.46 17.22 -35.79
N ASP A 231 -15.12 17.55 -37.04
CA ASP A 231 -16.00 18.26 -37.98
C ASP A 231 -17.21 17.42 -38.39
N TRP A 232 -17.09 16.08 -38.34
CA TRP A 232 -18.17 15.15 -38.67
C TRP A 232 -19.18 14.96 -37.52
N LEU A 233 -18.75 15.07 -36.26
CA LEU A 233 -19.56 14.88 -35.06
C LEU A 233 -20.45 16.10 -34.72
#